data_AF-A0AAV4JWH0-F1
#
_entry.id   AF-A0AAV4JWH0-F1
#
_cell.length_a   1.000
_cell.length_b   1.000
_cell.length_c   1.000
_cell.angle_alpha   90.00
_cell.angle_beta   90.00
_cell.angle_gamma   90.00
#
_symmetry.space_group_name_H-M   'P 1'
#
loop_
_entity.id
_entity.type
_entity.pdbx_description
1 polymer ?
#
loop_
_entity_poly.entity_id
_entity_poly.type
_entity_poly.pdbx_seq_one_letter_code
_entity_poly.pdbx_strand_id
1 'polypeptide(L)'
;MHAVLILLGKAPNTDVKEEQDMDEEDSSQRHKGSSVYKDLSDLGVTVTATSELYPCIIMCILTGLSWPDSYVCHRCTMLILPFCKQLKATNQLSPEAMQHVFVAVLSSLQMHGHIESSQSNLISLGLALYETFSKSFPCMRDVLCQVPNVEKQFITELDEKLNAPPSKSGMDKKKKDLFRKIVASLIGKDISKRFQRHAQFSSLPHLYLESRRAKNPRVDEIENDAMGLCELFAPADSH
;
A
#
# COMPACT_ATOMS: atom_id res chain seq x y z
N MET A 1 7.08 7.96 -31.74
CA MET A 1 7.32 8.58 -30.42
C MET A 1 6.28 9.65 -30.21
N HIS A 2 5.25 9.39 -29.40
CA HIS A 2 4.28 10.41 -29.00
C HIS A 2 4.21 10.40 -27.48
N ALA A 3 4.67 11.49 -26.88
CA ALA A 3 4.49 11.82 -25.48
C ALA A 3 3.04 12.28 -25.29
N VAL A 4 2.34 11.71 -24.31
CA VAL A 4 1.11 12.29 -23.76
C VAL A 4 1.43 12.70 -22.32
N LEU A 5 1.82 13.96 -22.19
CA LEU A 5 1.82 14.72 -20.95
C LEU A 5 0.34 14.98 -20.60
N ILE A 6 -0.13 14.53 -19.43
CA ILE A 6 -1.37 15.07 -18.84
C ILE A 6 -0.95 15.97 -17.69
N LEU A 7 -1.00 17.28 -17.95
CA LEU A 7 -0.82 18.34 -16.96
C LEU A 7 -2.10 18.49 -16.12
N LEU A 8 -1.96 18.32 -14.81
CA LEU A 8 -2.94 18.72 -13.80
C LEU A 8 -2.97 20.25 -13.68
N GLY A 9 -4.10 20.85 -14.08
CA GLY A 9 -4.43 22.25 -13.85
C GLY A 9 -5.28 22.43 -12.59
N LYS A 10 -4.83 23.33 -11.71
CA LYS A 10 -5.27 23.65 -10.33
C LYS A 10 -6.50 24.61 -10.33
N ALA A 11 -7.29 24.64 -9.26
CA ALA A 11 -7.35 25.78 -8.32
C ALA A 11 -8.19 25.46 -7.05
N PRO A 12 -7.88 26.12 -5.91
CA PRO A 12 -8.38 25.78 -4.57
C PRO A 12 -9.64 26.58 -4.21
N ASN A 13 -10.43 26.09 -3.24
CA ASN A 13 -11.20 27.00 -2.41
C ASN A 13 -11.17 26.54 -0.95
N THR A 14 -10.72 27.46 -0.12
CA THR A 14 -10.62 27.40 1.33
C THR A 14 -11.91 27.93 1.93
N ASP A 15 -12.55 27.15 2.79
CA ASP A 15 -13.32 27.73 3.90
C ASP A 15 -13.23 26.77 5.09
N VAL A 16 -12.61 27.28 6.15
CA VAL A 16 -12.53 26.68 7.48
C VAL A 16 -13.60 27.35 8.33
N LYS A 17 -14.45 26.56 8.98
CA LYS A 17 -15.11 26.95 10.23
C LYS A 17 -15.31 25.70 11.10
N GLU A 18 -14.52 25.66 12.17
CA GLU A 18 -14.77 24.86 13.37
C GLU A 18 -15.93 25.50 14.13
N GLU A 19 -16.88 24.72 14.63
CA GLU A 19 -17.09 24.47 16.06
C GLU A 19 -18.33 23.59 16.30
N GLN A 20 -18.26 22.85 17.39
CA GLN A 20 -19.14 21.79 17.86
C GLN A 20 -20.51 22.31 18.31
N ASP A 21 -21.55 21.53 18.05
CA ASP A 21 -22.59 21.34 19.06
C ASP A 21 -23.13 19.91 18.99
N MET A 22 -23.44 19.37 20.15
CA MET A 22 -23.59 17.96 20.47
C MET A 22 -25.07 17.68 20.73
N ASP A 23 -25.78 17.10 19.76
CA ASP A 23 -27.13 16.58 19.99
C ASP A 23 -27.24 15.12 19.55
N GLU A 24 -27.45 14.27 20.55
CA GLU A 24 -27.77 12.85 20.44
C GLU A 24 -29.19 12.69 19.87
N GLU A 25 -29.30 12.25 18.62
CA GLU A 25 -30.55 11.64 18.13
C GLU A 25 -30.27 10.25 17.51
N ASP A 26 -30.97 9.28 18.09
CA ASP A 26 -31.09 7.87 17.79
C ASP A 26 -31.12 7.55 16.29
N SER A 27 -30.00 7.02 15.77
CA SER A 27 -29.95 6.40 14.44
C SER A 27 -29.86 4.88 14.59
N SER A 28 -30.97 4.28 14.97
CA SER A 28 -31.31 2.88 14.73
C SER A 28 -31.38 2.57 13.22
N GLN A 29 -30.23 2.51 12.53
CA GLN A 29 -30.13 1.93 11.18
C GLN A 29 -28.91 1.02 11.07
N ARG A 30 -29.20 -0.28 10.99
CA ARG A 30 -28.29 -1.39 10.73
C ARG A 30 -27.20 -1.01 9.73
N HIS A 31 -25.94 -0.98 10.18
CA HIS A 31 -24.77 -1.01 9.31
C HIS A 31 -24.85 -2.23 8.37
N LYS A 32 -25.28 -2.02 7.12
CA LYS A 32 -24.80 -2.85 6.02
C LYS A 32 -23.30 -2.56 5.94
N GLY A 33 -22.47 -3.55 6.29
CA GLY A 33 -21.02 -3.41 6.23
C GLY A 33 -20.61 -2.89 4.84
N SER A 34 -20.01 -1.70 4.80
CA SER A 34 -19.48 -1.14 3.56
C SER A 34 -18.36 -2.06 3.07
N SER A 35 -18.61 -2.83 2.01
CA SER A 35 -17.56 -3.59 1.33
C SER A 35 -16.47 -2.61 0.88
N VAL A 36 -15.21 -2.91 1.23
CA VAL A 36 -14.04 -2.12 0.78
C VAL A 36 -13.97 -2.10 -0.76
N TYR A 37 -14.45 -3.16 -1.39
CA TYR A 37 -14.53 -3.30 -2.84
C TYR A 37 -15.91 -2.85 -3.30
N LYS A 38 -15.94 -1.75 -4.06
CA LYS A 38 -17.14 -1.30 -4.77
C LYS A 38 -17.37 -2.20 -5.98
N ASP A 39 -18.64 -2.44 -6.31
CA ASP A 39 -19.00 -3.14 -7.54
C ASP A 39 -18.59 -2.31 -8.77
N LEU A 40 -18.45 -2.99 -9.92
CA LEU A 40 -18.16 -2.33 -11.18
C LEU A 40 -19.32 -1.44 -11.60
N SER A 41 -19.01 -0.32 -12.25
CA SER A 41 -20.03 0.46 -12.96
C SER A 41 -20.57 -0.32 -14.16
N ASP A 42 -21.69 0.13 -14.73
CA ASP A 42 -22.30 -0.47 -15.93
C ASP A 42 -21.31 -0.54 -17.11
N LEU A 43 -20.46 0.48 -17.24
CA LEU A 43 -19.37 0.46 -18.22
C LEU A 43 -18.37 -0.65 -17.92
N GLY A 44 -17.96 -0.81 -16.66
CA GLY A 44 -17.05 -1.88 -16.24
C GLY A 44 -17.63 -3.26 -16.53
N VAL A 45 -18.92 -3.47 -16.25
CA VAL A 45 -19.64 -4.71 -16.59
C VAL A 45 -19.61 -4.98 -18.09
N THR A 46 -19.93 -3.97 -18.91
CA THR A 46 -19.93 -4.09 -20.38
C THR A 46 -18.54 -4.43 -20.92
N VAL A 47 -17.51 -3.77 -20.39
CA VAL A 47 -16.12 -3.98 -20.77
C VAL A 47 -15.65 -5.39 -20.43
N THR A 48 -15.98 -5.89 -19.24
CA THR A 48 -15.63 -7.27 -18.84
C THR A 48 -16.33 -8.33 -19.69
N ALA A 49 -17.54 -8.07 -20.17
CA ALA A 49 -18.26 -9.00 -21.04
C ALA A 49 -17.61 -9.12 -22.44
N THR A 50 -16.83 -8.13 -22.86
CA THR A 50 -16.21 -8.09 -24.19
C THR A 50 -14.93 -8.94 -24.21
N SER A 51 -14.96 -10.06 -24.94
CA SER A 51 -13.88 -11.06 -24.94
C SER A 51 -12.51 -10.53 -25.37
N GLU A 52 -12.48 -9.47 -26.18
CA GLU A 52 -11.25 -8.88 -26.70
C GLU A 52 -10.62 -7.85 -25.73
N LEU A 53 -11.43 -7.25 -24.85
CA LEU A 53 -11.00 -6.14 -23.99
C LEU A 53 -10.58 -6.61 -22.60
N TYR A 54 -11.34 -7.52 -22.00
CA TYR A 54 -11.09 -7.92 -20.62
C TYR A 54 -9.67 -8.48 -20.39
N PRO A 55 -9.04 -9.26 -21.31
CA PRO A 55 -7.70 -9.79 -21.09
C PRO A 55 -6.66 -8.68 -20.99
N CYS A 56 -6.73 -7.67 -21.87
CA CYS A 56 -5.83 -6.53 -21.84
C CYS A 56 -5.96 -5.74 -20.53
N ILE A 57 -7.19 -5.57 -20.04
CA ILE A 57 -7.46 -4.79 -18.84
C ILE A 57 -7.01 -5.51 -17.58
N ILE A 58 -7.36 -6.79 -17.42
CA ILE A 58 -6.89 -7.56 -16.25
C ILE A 58 -5.36 -7.61 -16.25
N MET A 59 -4.71 -7.84 -17.39
CA MET A 59 -3.26 -7.85 -17.49
C MET A 59 -2.65 -6.49 -17.14
N CYS A 60 -3.27 -5.39 -17.57
CA CYS A 60 -2.85 -4.04 -17.18
C CYS A 60 -2.94 -3.83 -15.66
N ILE A 61 -4.05 -4.23 -15.04
CA ILE A 61 -4.24 -4.15 -13.58
C ILE A 61 -3.18 -4.98 -12.83
N LEU A 62 -2.96 -6.23 -13.27
CA LEU A 62 -1.96 -7.12 -12.66
C LEU A 62 -0.53 -6.60 -12.86
N THR A 63 -0.24 -5.99 -14.02
CA THR A 63 1.05 -5.34 -14.27
C THR A 63 1.22 -4.10 -13.40
N GLY A 64 0.15 -3.34 -13.16
CA GLY A 64 0.17 -2.22 -12.22
C GLY A 64 0.50 -2.62 -10.78
N LEU A 65 0.16 -3.85 -10.35
CA LEU A 65 0.56 -4.37 -9.04
C LEU A 65 2.07 -4.64 -8.91
N SER A 66 2.79 -4.77 -10.03
CA SER A 66 4.23 -5.00 -10.05
C SER A 66 5.04 -3.73 -10.28
N TRP A 67 4.39 -2.57 -10.38
CA TRP A 67 5.08 -1.30 -10.45
C TRP A 67 5.49 -0.85 -9.05
N PRO A 68 6.67 -0.24 -8.86
CA PRO A 68 7.12 0.28 -7.57
C PRO A 68 6.40 1.59 -7.19
N ASP A 69 5.09 1.67 -7.43
CA ASP A 69 4.22 2.78 -7.12
C ASP A 69 3.08 2.28 -6.21
N SER A 70 3.13 2.71 -4.95
CA SER A 70 2.15 2.29 -3.94
C SER A 70 0.76 2.84 -4.20
N TYR A 71 0.65 4.00 -4.86
CA TYR A 71 -0.64 4.57 -5.22
C TYR A 71 -1.29 3.72 -6.32
N VAL A 72 -0.55 3.39 -7.38
CA VAL A 72 -1.05 2.50 -8.44
C VAL A 72 -1.42 1.12 -7.87
N CYS A 73 -0.56 0.53 -7.04
CA CYS A 73 -0.84 -0.74 -6.36
C CYS A 73 -2.15 -0.68 -5.57
N HIS A 74 -2.40 0.40 -4.82
CA HIS A 74 -3.64 0.59 -4.08
C HIS A 74 -4.87 0.65 -5.01
N ARG A 75 -4.78 1.41 -6.11
CA ARG A 75 -5.88 1.48 -7.11
C ARG A 75 -6.15 0.14 -7.76
N CYS A 76 -5.11 -0.61 -8.15
CA CYS A 76 -5.25 -1.95 -8.70
C CYS A 76 -5.90 -2.91 -7.70
N THR A 77 -5.50 -2.85 -6.43
CA THR A 77 -6.06 -3.69 -5.37
C THR A 77 -7.58 -3.55 -5.26
N MET A 78 -8.10 -2.33 -5.42
CA MET A 78 -9.54 -2.05 -5.36
C MET A 78 -10.33 -2.63 -6.56
N LEU A 79 -9.66 -2.87 -7.70
CA LEU A 79 -10.30 -3.31 -8.95
C LEU A 79 -10.30 -4.82 -9.15
N ILE A 80 -9.29 -5.54 -8.62
CA ILE A 80 -9.10 -6.97 -8.93
C ILE A 80 -10.30 -7.83 -8.50
N LEU A 81 -10.74 -7.72 -7.25
CA LEU A 81 -11.85 -8.54 -6.76
C LEU A 81 -13.15 -8.34 -7.55
N PRO A 82 -13.67 -7.11 -7.74
CA PRO A 82 -14.91 -6.92 -8.50
C PRO A 82 -14.75 -7.34 -9.97
N PHE A 83 -13.57 -7.15 -10.57
CA PHE A 83 -13.29 -7.62 -11.93
C PHE A 83 -13.33 -9.15 -12.03
N CYS A 84 -12.67 -9.87 -11.12
CA CYS A 84 -12.71 -11.33 -11.09
C CYS A 84 -14.12 -11.87 -10.80
N LYS A 85 -14.91 -11.20 -9.94
CA LYS A 85 -16.29 -11.60 -9.67
C LYS A 85 -17.13 -11.53 -10.94
N GLN A 86 -16.96 -10.46 -11.71
CA GLN A 86 -17.66 -10.27 -12.98
C GLN A 86 -17.24 -11.29 -14.04
N LEU A 87 -15.93 -11.57 -14.18
CA LEU A 87 -15.43 -12.61 -15.10
C LEU A 87 -15.92 -14.02 -14.73
N LYS A 88 -16.08 -14.30 -13.43
CA LYS A 88 -16.69 -15.56 -12.98
C LYS A 88 -18.17 -15.60 -13.33
N ALA A 89 -18.90 -14.51 -13.16
CA ALA A 89 -20.32 -14.43 -13.50
C ALA A 89 -20.58 -14.63 -15.00
N THR A 90 -19.67 -14.20 -15.87
CA THR A 90 -19.72 -14.41 -17.33
C THR A 90 -19.08 -15.72 -17.80
N ASN A 91 -18.62 -16.59 -16.88
CA ASN A 91 -17.88 -17.83 -17.17
C ASN A 91 -16.60 -17.64 -18.01
N GLN A 92 -15.97 -16.47 -17.95
CA GLN A 92 -14.73 -16.14 -18.67
C GLN A 92 -13.47 -16.40 -17.83
N LEU A 93 -13.62 -16.67 -16.53
CA LEU A 93 -12.50 -16.86 -15.61
C LEU A 93 -12.06 -18.32 -15.54
N SER A 94 -10.93 -18.65 -16.16
CA SER A 94 -10.34 -19.99 -16.10
C SER A 94 -9.58 -20.24 -14.79
N PRO A 95 -9.36 -21.51 -14.39
CA PRO A 95 -8.54 -21.85 -13.23
C PRO A 95 -7.09 -21.36 -13.32
N GLU A 96 -6.50 -21.43 -14.52
CA GLU A 96 -5.15 -20.92 -14.79
C GLU A 96 -5.09 -19.39 -14.63
N ALA A 97 -6.08 -18.67 -15.16
CA ALA A 97 -6.17 -17.22 -14.99
C ALA A 97 -6.32 -16.83 -13.51
N MET A 98 -7.16 -17.55 -12.76
CA MET A 98 -7.32 -17.33 -11.31
C MET A 98 -6.00 -17.59 -10.56
N GLN A 99 -5.28 -18.66 -10.90
CA GLN A 99 -3.97 -18.95 -10.34
C GLN A 99 -2.99 -17.79 -10.59
N HIS A 100 -2.93 -17.28 -11.83
CA HIS A 100 -2.08 -16.14 -12.17
C HIS A 100 -2.45 -14.86 -11.41
N VAL A 101 -3.75 -14.55 -11.30
CA VAL A 101 -4.23 -13.40 -10.51
C VAL A 101 -3.77 -13.54 -9.06
N PHE A 102 -3.96 -14.72 -8.46
CA PHE A 102 -3.64 -14.94 -7.06
C PHE A 102 -2.12 -14.88 -6.81
N VAL A 103 -1.32 -15.48 -7.69
CA VAL A 103 0.14 -15.38 -7.65
C VAL A 103 0.59 -13.92 -7.80
N ALA A 104 0.03 -13.15 -8.72
CA ALA A 104 0.38 -11.74 -8.91
C ALA A 104 0.11 -10.91 -7.63
N VAL A 105 -1.02 -11.14 -6.96
CA VAL A 105 -1.32 -10.51 -5.67
C VAL A 105 -0.29 -10.90 -4.60
N LEU A 106 0.06 -12.19 -4.50
CA LEU A 106 1.08 -12.65 -3.54
C LEU A 106 2.49 -12.13 -3.87
N SER A 107 2.84 -11.99 -5.15
CA SER A 107 4.09 -11.38 -5.59
C SER A 107 4.15 -9.89 -5.26
N SER A 108 3.02 -9.18 -5.37
CA SER A 108 2.97 -7.75 -4.99
C SER A 108 3.22 -7.53 -3.48
N LEU A 109 2.91 -8.52 -2.62
CA LEU A 109 3.29 -8.47 -1.20
C LEU A 109 4.82 -8.48 -1.00
N GLN A 110 5.57 -9.11 -1.91
CA GLN A 110 7.04 -9.11 -1.85
C GLN A 110 7.60 -7.72 -2.16
N MET A 111 6.95 -6.99 -3.06
CA MET A 111 7.36 -5.64 -3.46
C MET A 111 6.90 -4.57 -2.46
N HIS A 112 5.59 -4.53 -2.16
CA HIS A 112 4.97 -3.46 -1.37
C HIS A 112 4.77 -3.81 0.11
N GLY A 113 5.09 -5.04 0.54
CA GLY A 113 4.84 -5.50 1.90
C GLY A 113 5.61 -4.80 3.01
N HIS A 114 6.63 -4.01 2.65
CA HIS A 114 7.37 -3.17 3.59
C HIS A 114 6.58 -1.94 4.05
N ILE A 115 5.58 -1.52 3.27
CA ILE A 115 4.69 -0.39 3.58
C ILE A 115 3.44 -0.94 4.25
N GLU A 116 3.16 -0.53 5.48
CA GLU A 116 2.10 -1.10 6.30
C GLU A 116 0.70 -0.98 5.67
N SER A 117 0.39 0.16 5.05
CA SER A 117 -0.89 0.38 4.39
C SER A 117 -1.08 -0.54 3.18
N SER A 118 -0.08 -0.62 2.30
CA SER A 118 -0.08 -1.51 1.14
C SER A 118 -0.13 -2.97 1.55
N GLN A 119 0.65 -3.36 2.56
CA GLN A 119 0.62 -4.71 3.13
C GLN A 119 -0.78 -5.07 3.64
N SER A 120 -1.40 -4.21 4.44
CA SER A 120 -2.75 -4.46 4.98
C SER A 120 -3.80 -4.61 3.88
N ASN A 121 -3.72 -3.78 2.83
CA ASN A 121 -4.61 -3.82 1.67
C ASN A 121 -4.44 -5.11 0.86
N LEU A 122 -3.21 -5.51 0.57
CA LEU A 122 -2.90 -6.72 -0.18
C LEU A 122 -3.26 -8.00 0.59
N ILE A 123 -3.04 -8.02 1.91
CA ILE A 123 -3.51 -9.13 2.78
C ILE A 123 -5.04 -9.22 2.72
N SER A 124 -5.74 -8.08 2.83
CA SER A 124 -7.21 -8.06 2.73
C SER A 124 -7.69 -8.54 1.36
N LEU A 125 -7.00 -8.17 0.27
CA LEU A 125 -7.34 -8.63 -1.09
C LEU A 125 -7.09 -10.11 -1.28
N GLY A 126 -5.92 -10.60 -0.88
CA GLY A 126 -5.58 -12.02 -0.96
C GLY A 126 -6.59 -12.89 -0.21
N LEU A 127 -6.96 -12.49 1.01
CA LEU A 127 -8.00 -13.17 1.78
C LEU A 127 -9.36 -13.11 1.08
N ALA A 128 -9.79 -11.93 0.61
CA ALA A 128 -11.08 -11.77 -0.04
C ALA A 128 -11.19 -12.57 -1.35
N LEU A 129 -10.11 -12.64 -2.14
CA LEU A 129 -10.02 -13.51 -3.31
C LEU A 129 -10.14 -14.97 -2.89
N TYR A 130 -9.35 -15.42 -1.92
CA TYR A 130 -9.37 -16.81 -1.46
C TYR A 130 -10.74 -17.21 -0.92
N GLU A 131 -11.37 -16.37 -0.10
CA GLU A 131 -12.73 -16.59 0.41
C GLU A 131 -13.78 -16.67 -0.71
N THR A 132 -13.69 -15.80 -1.71
CA THR A 132 -14.67 -15.73 -2.82
C THR A 132 -14.53 -16.90 -3.80
N PHE A 133 -13.31 -17.38 -4.02
CA PHE A 133 -12.96 -18.24 -5.16
C PHE A 133 -12.46 -19.64 -4.78
N SER A 134 -12.03 -19.89 -3.55
CA SER A 134 -11.47 -21.19 -3.09
C SER A 134 -12.35 -22.40 -3.43
N LYS A 135 -13.68 -22.29 -3.26
CA LYS A 135 -14.63 -23.38 -3.57
C LYS A 135 -14.73 -23.69 -5.07
N SER A 136 -14.49 -22.69 -5.93
CA SER A 136 -14.57 -22.85 -7.38
C SER A 136 -13.21 -23.15 -8.02
N PHE A 137 -12.13 -22.76 -7.36
CA PHE A 137 -10.78 -22.84 -7.89
C PHE A 137 -9.82 -23.42 -6.84
N PRO A 138 -9.72 -24.77 -6.75
CA PRO A 138 -8.83 -25.45 -5.80
C PRO A 138 -7.34 -25.07 -5.99
N CYS A 139 -6.95 -24.64 -7.20
CA CYS A 139 -5.59 -24.17 -7.51
C CYS A 139 -5.10 -23.06 -6.56
N MET A 140 -6.01 -22.29 -5.96
CA MET A 140 -5.64 -21.26 -4.99
C MET A 140 -5.03 -21.86 -3.72
N ARG A 141 -5.54 -23.01 -3.25
CA ARG A 141 -4.97 -23.73 -2.11
C ARG A 141 -3.59 -24.29 -2.46
N ASP A 142 -3.43 -24.80 -3.68
CA ASP A 142 -2.14 -25.30 -4.18
C ASP A 142 -1.08 -24.20 -4.21
N VAL A 143 -1.45 -22.98 -4.59
CA VAL A 143 -0.56 -21.80 -4.52
C VAL A 143 -0.17 -21.49 -3.07
N LEU A 144 -1.10 -21.52 -2.12
CA LEU A 144 -0.77 -21.30 -0.70
C LEU A 144 0.18 -22.38 -0.15
N CYS A 145 0.03 -23.62 -0.60
CA CYS A 145 0.90 -24.72 -0.19
C CYS A 145 2.34 -24.59 -0.73
N GLN A 146 2.55 -23.79 -1.77
CA GLN A 146 3.87 -23.50 -2.34
C GLN A 146 4.59 -22.34 -1.64
N VAL A 147 3.93 -21.64 -0.71
CA VAL A 147 4.55 -20.55 0.04
C VAL A 147 5.68 -21.11 0.93
N PRO A 148 6.91 -20.56 0.88
CA PRO A 148 8.02 -21.07 1.66
C PRO A 148 7.79 -20.84 3.16
N ASN A 149 8.27 -21.76 4.00
CA ASN A 149 8.20 -21.67 5.46
C ASN A 149 6.78 -21.54 6.04
N VAL A 150 5.76 -22.06 5.35
CA VAL A 150 4.39 -22.11 5.84
C VAL A 150 4.07 -23.44 6.50
N GLU A 151 3.47 -23.41 7.68
CA GLU A 151 2.84 -24.60 8.25
C GLU A 151 1.50 -24.86 7.57
N LYS A 152 1.34 -26.06 6.99
CA LYS A 152 0.11 -26.48 6.32
C LYS A 152 -1.12 -26.45 7.24
N GLN A 153 -0.91 -26.52 8.55
CA GLN A 153 -1.97 -26.41 9.55
C GLN A 153 -2.70 -25.07 9.46
N PHE A 154 -1.99 -23.95 9.26
CA PHE A 154 -2.64 -22.64 9.12
C PHE A 154 -3.57 -22.56 7.89
N ILE A 155 -3.21 -23.24 6.79
CA ILE A 155 -4.04 -23.30 5.58
C ILE A 155 -5.31 -24.11 5.85
N THR A 156 -5.19 -25.25 6.54
CA THR A 156 -6.34 -26.06 6.95
C THR A 156 -7.24 -25.32 7.93
N GLU A 157 -6.69 -24.64 8.94
CA GLU A 157 -7.46 -23.81 9.87
C GLU A 157 -8.20 -22.68 9.14
N LEU A 158 -7.55 -22.04 8.16
CA LEU A 158 -8.20 -21.01 7.34
C LEU A 158 -9.41 -21.58 6.59
N ASP A 159 -9.26 -22.74 5.94
CA ASP A 159 -10.36 -23.39 5.21
C ASP A 159 -11.52 -23.80 6.12
N GLU A 160 -11.23 -24.32 7.32
CA GLU A 160 -12.25 -24.62 8.32
C GLU A 160 -13.03 -23.37 8.73
N LYS A 161 -12.34 -22.24 8.94
CA LYS A 161 -12.98 -20.96 9.28
C LYS A 161 -13.78 -20.37 8.13
N LEU A 162 -13.43 -20.65 6.88
CA LEU A 162 -14.18 -20.20 5.71
C LEU A 162 -15.43 -21.06 5.45
N ASN A 163 -15.40 -22.33 5.84
CA ASN A 163 -16.54 -23.24 5.72
C ASN A 163 -17.49 -23.19 6.92
N ALA A 164 -17.03 -22.64 8.06
CA ALA A 164 -17.88 -22.40 9.22
C ALA A 164 -19.02 -21.43 8.89
N PRO A 165 -20.22 -21.62 9.49
CA PRO A 165 -21.33 -20.70 9.31
C PRO A 165 -20.95 -19.27 9.74
N PRO A 166 -21.52 -18.23 9.10
CA PRO A 166 -21.22 -16.85 9.45
C PRO A 166 -21.58 -16.61 10.92
N SER A 167 -20.58 -16.46 11.77
CA SER A 167 -20.75 -16.23 13.20
C SER A 167 -19.93 -15.01 13.65
N LYS A 168 -20.55 -14.25 14.57
CA LYS A 168 -20.09 -13.14 15.42
C LYS A 168 -18.85 -12.32 15.04
N SER A 169 -18.93 -11.03 15.36
CA SER A 169 -17.84 -10.04 15.30
C SER A 169 -16.50 -10.61 15.77
N GLY A 170 -15.47 -10.53 14.91
CA GLY A 170 -14.10 -10.98 15.22
C GLY A 170 -13.61 -12.18 14.40
N MET A 171 -14.49 -12.91 13.71
CA MET A 171 -14.07 -13.97 12.80
C MET A 171 -13.22 -13.43 11.63
N ASP A 172 -13.57 -12.27 11.07
CA ASP A 172 -12.84 -11.65 9.96
C ASP A 172 -11.42 -11.26 10.37
N LYS A 173 -11.25 -10.79 11.60
CA LYS A 173 -9.92 -10.50 12.17
C LYS A 173 -9.08 -11.77 12.26
N LYS A 174 -9.65 -12.87 12.76
CA LYS A 174 -8.97 -14.17 12.85
C LYS A 174 -8.59 -14.72 11.48
N LYS A 175 -9.48 -14.65 10.49
CA LYS A 175 -9.20 -15.04 9.10
C LYS A 175 -8.04 -14.23 8.52
N LYS A 176 -8.04 -12.91 8.76
CA LYS A 176 -6.96 -12.01 8.32
C LYS A 176 -5.64 -12.31 9.00
N ASP A 177 -5.64 -12.61 10.29
CA ASP A 177 -4.44 -12.98 11.03
C ASP A 177 -3.88 -14.33 10.58
N LEU A 178 -4.73 -15.33 10.32
CA LEU A 178 -4.34 -16.62 9.73
C LEU A 178 -3.74 -16.42 8.33
N PHE A 179 -4.41 -15.68 7.46
CA PHE A 179 -3.90 -15.40 6.12
C PHE A 179 -2.55 -14.68 6.17
N ARG A 180 -2.40 -13.69 7.07
CA ARG A 180 -1.12 -13.00 7.31
C ARG A 180 -0.02 -13.98 7.72
N LYS A 181 -0.29 -14.95 8.59
CA LYS A 181 0.68 -15.99 8.97
C LYS A 181 1.09 -16.85 7.78
N ILE A 182 0.13 -17.25 6.95
CA ILE A 182 0.37 -18.05 5.74
C ILE A 182 1.33 -17.34 4.80
N VAL A 183 1.12 -16.04 4.55
CA VAL A 183 1.92 -15.26 3.60
C VAL A 183 3.12 -14.54 4.22
N ALA A 184 3.43 -14.81 5.50
CA ALA A 184 4.42 -14.03 6.26
C ALA A 184 5.82 -14.02 5.64
N SER A 185 6.22 -15.13 5.02
CA SER A 185 7.51 -15.26 4.33
C SER A 185 7.60 -14.45 3.03
N LEU A 186 6.45 -14.10 2.44
CA LEU A 186 6.35 -13.31 1.21
C LEU A 186 6.32 -11.81 1.48
N ILE A 187 6.10 -11.37 2.72
CA ILE A 187 6.00 -9.96 3.04
C ILE A 187 7.36 -9.30 2.82
N GLY A 188 7.41 -8.34 1.89
CA GLY A 188 8.59 -7.54 1.59
C GLY A 188 9.18 -6.90 2.84
N LYS A 189 10.51 -6.94 2.95
CA LYS A 189 11.26 -6.32 4.05
C LYS A 189 11.86 -5.01 3.57
N ASP A 190 11.84 -4.00 4.43
CA ASP A 190 12.52 -2.73 4.16
C ASP A 190 14.00 -2.97 3.85
N ILE A 191 14.47 -2.38 2.76
CA ILE A 191 15.85 -2.39 2.30
C ILE A 191 16.79 -1.89 3.40
N SER A 192 16.37 -0.88 4.17
CA SER A 192 17.14 -0.33 5.30
C SER A 192 17.40 -1.38 6.38
N LYS A 193 16.44 -2.29 6.64
CA LYS A 193 16.60 -3.40 7.57
C LYS A 193 17.47 -4.53 7.01
N ARG A 194 17.57 -4.65 5.69
CA ARG A 194 18.43 -5.64 5.02
C ARG A 194 19.91 -5.24 5.00
N PHE A 195 20.20 -3.94 4.98
CA PHE A 195 21.55 -3.38 5.02
C PHE A 195 21.99 -2.89 6.40
N GLN A 196 21.12 -2.96 7.41
CA GLN A 196 21.52 -2.82 8.81
C GLN A 196 22.50 -3.94 9.15
N ARG A 197 23.78 -3.61 9.18
CA ARG A 197 24.84 -4.46 9.70
C ARG A 197 24.48 -4.74 11.15
N HIS A 198 24.16 -5.99 11.49
CA HIS A 198 24.03 -6.39 12.89
C HIS A 198 25.29 -5.91 13.62
N ALA A 199 25.12 -5.12 14.68
CA ALA A 199 26.25 -4.58 15.43
C ALA A 199 27.03 -5.76 16.05
N GLN A 200 28.07 -6.21 15.34
CA GLN A 200 28.95 -7.30 15.79
C GLN A 200 30.01 -6.82 16.79
N PHE A 201 30.00 -5.52 17.13
CA PHE A 201 30.92 -4.95 18.10
C PHE A 201 30.14 -4.35 19.28
N SER A 202 29.94 -5.18 20.30
CA SER A 202 29.32 -4.80 21.59
C SER A 202 30.25 -3.93 22.46
N SER A 203 31.51 -3.75 22.07
CA SER A 203 32.47 -2.90 22.77
C SER A 203 33.44 -2.26 21.79
N LEU A 204 32.93 -1.38 20.93
CA LEU A 204 33.83 -0.44 20.25
C LEU A 204 34.37 0.53 21.32
N PRO A 205 35.69 0.70 21.43
CA PRO A 205 36.27 1.71 22.30
C PRO A 205 35.68 3.08 21.96
N HIS A 206 35.38 3.87 22.99
CA HIS A 206 34.92 5.24 22.80
C HIS A 206 35.98 5.99 21.98
N LEU A 207 35.63 6.40 20.76
CA LEU A 207 36.45 7.33 20.01
C LEU A 207 36.41 8.66 20.77
N TYR A 208 37.51 9.01 21.42
CA TYR A 208 37.76 10.36 21.93
C TYR A 208 37.88 11.28 20.71
N LEU A 209 36.73 11.67 20.16
CA LEU A 209 36.66 12.81 19.27
C LEU A 209 36.76 14.03 20.17
N GLU A 210 37.97 14.57 20.32
CA GLU A 210 38.14 15.94 20.77
C GLU A 210 37.13 16.79 19.99
N SER A 211 36.25 17.48 20.73
CA SER A 211 35.14 18.25 20.20
C SER A 211 35.64 19.12 19.05
N ARG A 212 35.42 18.65 17.81
CA ARG A 212 35.69 19.43 16.59
C ARG A 212 34.61 20.50 16.37
N ARG A 213 34.08 21.05 17.46
CA ARG A 213 33.50 22.39 17.48
C ARG A 213 34.51 23.30 18.18
N ALA A 214 35.40 23.88 17.37
CA ALA A 214 35.68 25.28 17.62
C ALA A 214 34.31 25.98 17.60
N LYS A 215 33.92 26.61 18.71
CA LYS A 215 32.80 27.54 18.69
C LYS A 215 33.23 28.65 17.73
N ASN A 216 32.78 28.60 16.49
CA ASN A 216 32.84 29.77 15.64
C ASN A 216 32.03 30.84 16.39
N PRO A 217 32.64 31.98 16.76
CA PRO A 217 31.88 33.08 17.36
C PRO A 217 30.75 33.45 16.40
N ARG A 218 29.61 33.86 16.97
CA ARG A 218 28.48 34.31 16.16
C ARG A 218 28.94 35.50 15.33
N VAL A 219 28.47 35.57 14.07
CA VAL A 219 28.80 36.64 13.13
C VAL A 219 28.52 38.02 13.74
N ASP A 220 27.52 38.12 14.61
CA ASP A 220 27.13 39.33 15.34
C ASP A 220 28.20 39.88 16.31
N GLU A 221 29.21 39.08 16.69
CA GLU A 221 30.32 39.54 17.56
C GLU A 221 31.49 40.16 16.77
N ILE A 222 31.49 40.03 15.43
CA ILE A 222 32.57 40.49 14.55
C ILE A 222 32.27 41.91 14.00
N GLU A 223 31.02 42.37 14.07
CA GLU A 223 30.57 43.66 13.52
C GLU A 223 30.77 44.86 14.47
N ASN A 224 31.91 44.95 15.17
CA ASN A 224 32.14 46.12 16.03
C ASN A 224 33.42 46.91 15.76
N ASP A 225 34.07 46.69 14.62
CA ASP A 225 35.04 47.66 14.11
C ASP A 225 34.90 47.86 12.61
N ALA A 226 34.28 48.99 12.27
CA ALA A 226 34.53 49.82 11.09
C ALA A 226 35.16 49.10 9.89
N MET A 227 34.37 48.31 9.15
CA MET A 227 34.82 47.68 7.90
C MET A 227 34.86 48.67 6.72
N GLY A 228 35.12 49.97 6.95
CA GLY A 228 35.32 51.01 5.93
C GLY A 228 34.15 51.26 4.96
N LEU A 229 33.04 50.54 5.06
CA LEU A 229 31.93 50.60 4.11
C LEU A 229 31.23 51.97 4.09
N CYS A 230 31.24 52.69 5.21
CA CYS A 230 30.67 54.03 5.28
C CYS A 230 31.51 55.07 4.49
N GLU A 231 32.81 54.85 4.30
CA GLU A 231 33.67 55.75 3.51
C GLU A 231 33.45 55.57 2.00
N LEU A 232 32.98 54.40 1.56
CA LEU A 232 32.68 54.13 0.14
C LEU A 232 31.51 54.95 -0.42
N PHE A 233 30.66 55.47 0.46
CA PHE A 233 29.48 56.27 0.12
C PHE A 233 29.61 57.73 0.54
N ALA A 234 30.78 58.15 1.04
CA ALA A 234 31.04 59.56 1.29
C ALA A 234 31.10 60.30 -0.07
N PRO A 235 30.41 61.44 -0.24
CA PRO A 235 30.47 62.19 -1.49
C PRO A 235 31.90 62.66 -1.72
N ALA A 236 32.46 62.33 -2.88
CA ALA A 236 33.77 62.84 -3.28
C ALA A 236 33.65 64.34 -3.51
N ASP A 237 34.15 65.14 -2.56
CA ASP A 237 34.28 66.58 -2.75
C ASP A 237 35.26 66.82 -3.91
N SER A 238 34.72 67.38 -4.98
CA SER A 238 35.48 67.86 -6.12
C SER A 238 35.97 69.26 -5.79
N HIS A 239 37.29 69.43 -5.58
CA HIS A 239 38.07 70.60 -6.01
C HIS A 239 39.57 70.42 -5.76
#